data_AF-A0A7C5JQG6-F1
#
_entry.id   AF-A0A7C5JQG6-F1
#
_cell.length_a   1.000
_cell.length_b   1.000
_cell.length_c   1.000
_cell.angle_alpha   90.00
_cell.angle_beta   90.00
_cell.angle_gamma   90.00
#
_symmetry.space_group_name_H-M   'P 1'
#
loop_
_entity.id
_entity.type
_entity.pdbx_description
1 polymer ?
#
loop_
_entity_poly.entity_id
_entity_poly.type
_entity_poly.pdbx_seq_one_letter_code
_entity_poly.pdbx_strand_id
1 'polypeptide(L)'
;MGKKEYSQYQQSVISGYYKNLDTISLQKLSELVTELYLAETKAKHDRLWDRAHKAMVKLKIRPATIDHIMQKKDVQVLAQNLQNWLGKKKP
;
A
#
# COMPACT_ATOMS: atom_id res chain seq x y z
N MET A 1 6.25 -25.05 -14.21
CA MET A 1 5.96 -23.67 -13.79
C MET A 1 5.51 -23.69 -12.33
N GLY A 2 6.39 -23.38 -11.39
CA GLY A 2 6.16 -23.54 -9.94
C GLY A 2 5.24 -22.45 -9.39
N LYS A 3 4.04 -22.84 -8.95
CA LYS A 3 3.19 -22.00 -8.10
C LYS A 3 3.97 -21.72 -6.82
N LYS A 4 4.25 -20.44 -6.51
CA LYS A 4 4.80 -20.04 -5.22
C LYS A 4 3.75 -20.35 -4.16
N GLU A 5 3.81 -21.56 -3.60
CA GLU A 5 3.03 -21.92 -2.43
C GLU A 5 3.63 -21.17 -1.24
N TYR A 6 3.10 -19.98 -0.98
CA TYR A 6 3.32 -19.33 0.30
C TYR A 6 2.75 -20.28 1.36
N SER A 7 3.62 -20.85 2.19
CA SER A 7 3.24 -21.72 3.31
C SER A 7 2.02 -21.14 4.03
N GLN A 8 1.00 -21.98 4.30
CA GLN A 8 -0.27 -21.57 4.91
C GLN A 8 -0.06 -20.73 6.19
N TYR A 9 1.03 -20.97 6.91
CA TYR A 9 1.46 -20.20 8.07
C TYR A 9 1.88 -18.75 7.74
N GLN A 10 2.62 -18.54 6.65
CA GLN A 10 2.98 -17.19 6.20
C GLN A 10 1.75 -16.40 5.73
N GLN A 11 0.80 -17.09 5.08
CA GLN A 11 -0.44 -16.47 4.64
C GLN A 11 -1.29 -15.99 5.83
N SER A 12 -1.39 -16.77 6.90
CA SER A 12 -2.18 -16.42 8.09
C SER A 12 -1.60 -15.22 8.84
N VAL A 13 -0.27 -15.16 9.01
CA VAL A 13 0.42 -14.02 9.65
C VAL A 13 0.23 -12.74 8.83
N ILE A 14 0.34 -12.80 7.50
CA ILE A 14 0.12 -11.65 6.62
C ILE A 14 -1.36 -11.24 6.60
N SER A 15 -2.29 -12.20 6.65
CA SER A 15 -3.73 -11.94 6.60
C SER A 15 -4.22 -11.23 7.87
N GLY A 16 -3.78 -11.68 9.05
CA GLY A 16 -4.15 -11.05 10.32
C GLY A 16 -3.62 -9.63 10.47
N TYR A 17 -2.39 -9.36 9.99
CA TYR A 17 -1.74 -8.07 10.15
C TYR A 17 -2.48 -6.90 9.48
N TYR A 18 -3.11 -7.13 8.32
CA TYR A 18 -3.84 -6.09 7.58
C TYR A 18 -5.35 -6.10 7.80
N LYS A 19 -5.88 -7.07 8.57
CA LYS A 19 -7.33 -7.22 8.82
C LYS A 19 -7.95 -6.00 9.53
N ASN A 20 -7.14 -5.29 10.32
CA ASN A 20 -7.60 -4.19 11.19
C ASN A 20 -7.04 -2.82 10.77
N LEU A 21 -6.70 -2.64 9.48
CA LEU A 21 -6.28 -1.35 8.98
C LEU A 21 -7.40 -0.31 9.12
N ASP A 22 -7.05 0.89 9.58
CA ASP A 22 -7.99 2.00 9.71
C ASP A 22 -8.56 2.35 8.33
N THR A 23 -9.89 2.22 8.19
CA THR A 23 -10.57 2.38 6.90
C THR A 23 -10.47 3.81 6.39
N ILE A 24 -10.51 4.80 7.29
CA ILE A 24 -10.37 6.22 6.92
C ILE A 24 -8.97 6.48 6.35
N SER A 25 -7.94 5.94 6.99
CA SER A 25 -6.56 6.08 6.51
C SER A 25 -6.32 5.35 5.19
N LEU A 26 -6.97 4.20 4.96
CA LEU A 26 -6.95 3.53 3.66
C LEU A 26 -7.63 4.36 2.57
N GLN A 27 -8.77 4.97 2.86
CA GLN A 27 -9.47 5.85 1.93
C GLN A 27 -8.62 7.05 1.53
N LYS A 28 -7.97 7.69 2.51
CA LYS A 28 -7.03 8.79 2.25
C LYS A 28 -5.84 8.36 1.40
N LEU A 29 -5.36 7.12 1.58
CA LEU A 29 -4.30 6.58 0.74
C LEU A 29 -4.79 6.31 -0.70
N SER A 30 -6.04 5.89 -0.89
CA SER A 30 -6.68 5.81 -2.22
C SER A 30 -6.74 7.17 -2.92
N GLU A 31 -7.09 8.23 -2.20
CA GLU A 31 -7.10 9.60 -2.73
C GLU A 31 -5.70 10.02 -3.18
N LEU A 32 -4.67 9.76 -2.37
CA LEU A 32 -3.28 10.04 -2.73
C LEU A 32 -2.82 9.27 -3.97
N VAL A 33 -3.25 8.02 -4.15
CA VAL A 33 -2.96 7.24 -5.37
C VAL A 33 -3.57 7.90 -6.61
N THR A 34 -4.82 8.34 -6.53
CA THR A 34 -5.46 9.08 -7.63
C THR A 34 -4.75 10.40 -7.92
N GLU A 35 -4.39 11.16 -6.89
CA GLU A 35 -3.63 12.40 -7.06
C GLU A 35 -2.26 12.17 -7.69
N LEU A 36 -1.60 11.04 -7.37
CA LEU A 36 -0.33 10.63 -7.96
C LEU A 36 -0.46 10.33 -9.46
N TYR A 37 -1.53 9.63 -9.87
CA TYR A 37 -1.81 9.39 -11.30
C TYR A 37 -2.00 10.69 -12.08
N LEU A 38 -2.61 11.70 -11.45
CA LEU A 38 -2.92 13.00 -12.06
C LEU A 38 -1.80 14.04 -11.86
N ALA A 39 -0.68 13.68 -11.25
CA ALA A 39 0.39 14.62 -10.97
C ALA A 39 1.25 14.86 -12.22
N GLU A 40 1.16 16.05 -12.79
CA GLU A 40 1.89 16.42 -14.02
C GLU A 40 3.30 16.97 -13.76
N THR A 41 3.62 17.34 -12.51
CA THR A 41 4.92 17.92 -12.16
C THR A 41 5.67 17.06 -11.16
N LYS A 42 7.00 16.99 -11.32
CA LYS A 42 7.88 16.26 -10.41
C LYS A 42 7.73 16.76 -8.96
N ALA A 43 7.63 18.07 -8.75
CA ALA A 43 7.49 18.65 -7.42
C ALA A 43 6.17 18.22 -6.73
N LYS A 44 5.05 18.19 -7.46
CA LYS A 44 3.77 17.67 -6.94
C LYS A 44 3.88 16.19 -6.63
N HIS A 45 4.45 15.42 -7.55
CA HIS A 45 4.67 13.98 -7.39
C HIS A 45 5.49 13.66 -6.13
N ASP A 46 6.63 14.35 -5.91
CA ASP A 46 7.47 14.14 -4.73
C ASP A 46 6.72 14.44 -3.41
N ARG A 47 5.93 15.53 -3.37
CA ARG A 47 5.10 15.87 -2.20
C ARG A 47 4.03 14.82 -1.92
N LEU A 48 3.41 14.27 -2.97
CA LEU A 48 2.41 13.23 -2.83
C LEU A 48 3.03 11.92 -2.34
N TRP A 49 4.22 11.56 -2.80
CA TRP A 49 4.94 10.39 -2.27
C TRP A 49 5.34 10.53 -0.80
N ASP A 50 5.74 11.73 -0.35
CA ASP A 50 5.97 11.98 1.09
C ASP A 50 4.69 11.79 1.92
N ARG A 51 3.55 12.27 1.40
CA ARG A 51 2.25 12.05 2.06
C ARG A 51 1.86 10.57 2.06
N ALA A 52 2.07 9.85 0.94
CA ALA A 52 1.79 8.42 0.83
C ALA A 52 2.65 7.61 1.82
N HIS A 53 3.93 7.95 1.95
CA HIS A 53 4.83 7.38 2.95
C HIS A 53 4.27 7.53 4.36
N LYS A 54 3.94 8.77 4.77
CA LYS A 54 3.37 9.06 6.10
C LYS A 54 2.05 8.30 6.34
N ALA A 55 1.20 8.21 5.32
CA ALA A 55 -0.05 7.44 5.40
C ALA A 55 0.22 5.94 5.61
N MET A 56 1.16 5.34 4.86
CA MET A 56 1.54 3.94 5.04
C MET A 56 2.15 3.66 6.44
N VAL A 57 2.96 4.57 6.96
CA VAL A 57 3.49 4.49 8.34
C VAL A 57 2.36 4.53 9.37
N LYS A 58 1.40 5.46 9.21
CA LYS A 58 0.23 5.57 10.10
C LYS A 58 -0.66 4.33 10.05
N LEU A 59 -0.82 3.74 8.87
CA LEU A 59 -1.48 2.46 8.66
C LEU A 59 -0.70 1.27 9.23
N LYS A 60 0.50 1.50 9.80
CA LYS A 60 1.39 0.45 10.30
C LYS A 60 1.66 -0.60 9.22
N ILE A 61 1.85 -0.17 7.98
CA ILE A 61 2.33 -1.07 6.93
C ILE A 61 3.76 -1.48 7.30
N ARG A 62 4.11 -2.76 7.08
CA ARG A 62 5.45 -3.28 7.37
C ARG A 62 6.53 -2.42 6.71
N PRO A 63 7.60 -2.01 7.42
CA PRO A 63 8.64 -1.14 6.88
C PRO A 63 9.23 -1.63 5.55
N ALA A 64 9.57 -2.91 5.42
CA ALA A 64 10.08 -3.48 4.17
C ALA A 64 9.13 -3.32 2.97
N THR A 65 7.81 -3.31 3.21
CA THR A 65 6.82 -3.03 2.15
C THR A 65 6.81 -1.55 1.79
N ILE A 66 6.89 -0.66 2.78
CA ILE A 66 7.00 0.78 2.57
C ILE A 66 8.28 1.08 1.76
N ASP A 67 9.43 0.54 2.17
CA ASP A 67 10.72 0.75 1.51
C ASP A 67 10.67 0.30 0.05
N HIS A 68 10.13 -0.89 -0.22
CA HIS A 68 9.97 -1.39 -1.58
C HIS A 68 9.13 -0.45 -2.46
N ILE A 69 8.01 0.06 -1.91
CA ILE A 69 7.13 1.00 -2.62
C ILE A 69 7.87 2.33 -2.86
N MET A 70 8.54 2.86 -1.84
CA MET A 70 9.23 4.17 -1.89
C MET A 70 10.52 4.15 -2.73
N GLN A 71 11.17 3.01 -2.88
CA GLN A 71 12.29 2.84 -3.81
C GLN A 71 11.82 2.90 -5.26
N LYS A 72 10.67 2.26 -5.56
CA LYS A 72 10.12 2.25 -6.92
C LYS A 72 9.43 3.56 -7.28
N LYS A 73 8.73 4.18 -6.32
CA LYS A 73 7.82 5.32 -6.54
C LYS A 73 6.91 5.12 -7.75
N ASP A 74 6.46 3.89 -7.94
CA ASP A 74 5.57 3.49 -9.01
C ASP A 74 4.14 3.45 -8.47
N VAL A 75 3.27 4.27 -9.07
CA VAL A 75 1.87 4.42 -8.65
C VAL A 75 1.10 3.10 -8.82
N GLN A 76 1.43 2.29 -9.84
CA GLN A 76 0.82 0.97 -10.06
C GLN A 76 1.15 0.01 -8.90
N VAL A 77 2.39 0.04 -8.42
CA VAL A 77 2.83 -0.81 -7.30
C VAL A 77 2.09 -0.42 -6.02
N LEU A 78 1.95 0.88 -5.73
CA LEU A 78 1.18 1.33 -4.57
C LEU A 78 -0.32 0.96 -4.71
N ALA A 79 -0.91 1.16 -5.89
CA ALA A 79 -2.31 0.82 -6.16
C ALA A 79 -2.60 -0.68 -5.96
N GLN A 80 -1.72 -1.56 -6.46
CA GLN A 80 -1.88 -3.00 -6.30
C GLN A 80 -1.80 -3.43 -4.82
N ASN A 81 -0.90 -2.84 -4.05
CA ASN A 81 -0.80 -3.10 -2.61
C ASN A 81 -2.07 -2.62 -1.89
N LEU A 82 -2.55 -1.43 -2.22
CA LEU A 82 -3.77 -0.86 -1.66
C LEU A 82 -5.00 -1.71 -1.95
N GLN A 83 -5.17 -2.20 -3.17
CA GLN A 83 -6.24 -3.15 -3.51
C GLN A 83 -6.17 -4.43 -2.66
N ASN A 84 -4.96 -4.95 -2.40
CA ASN A 84 -4.80 -6.11 -1.54
C ASN A 84 -5.20 -5.81 -0.08
N TRP A 85 -4.84 -4.63 0.43
CA TRP A 85 -5.22 -4.20 1.78
C TRP A 85 -6.73 -3.99 1.92
N LEU A 86 -7.39 -3.44 0.89
CA LEU A 86 -8.84 -3.26 0.84
C LEU A 86 -9.58 -4.59 0.66
N GLY A 87 -9.10 -5.46 -0.23
CA GLY A 87 -9.74 -6.74 -0.58
C GLY A 87 -9.66 -7.80 0.52
N LYS A 88 -8.66 -7.71 1.41
CA LYS A 88 -8.58 -8.55 2.63
C LYS A 88 -9.55 -8.13 3.74
N LYS A 89 -10.35 -7.07 3.52
CA LYS A 89 -11.46 -6.65 4.38
C LYS A 89 -12.79 -7.35 4.02
N LYS A 90 -12.79 -8.44 3.23
CA LYS A 90 -14.00 -9.24 3.05
C LYS A 90 -14.39 -9.90 4.38
N PRO A 91 -15.69 -9.89 4.74
CA PRO A 91 -16.20 -10.44 6.00
C PRO A 91 -15.84 -11.91 6.20
#